data_AF-A0A089M7L6-F1
#
_entry.id   AF-A0A089M7L6-F1
#
_cell.length_a   1.000
_cell.length_b   1.000
_cell.length_c   1.000
_cell.angle_alpha   90.00
_cell.angle_beta   90.00
_cell.angle_gamma   90.00
#
_symmetry.space_group_name_H-M   'P 1'
#
loop_
_entity.id
_entity.type
_entity.pdbx_description
1 polymer ?
#
loop_
_entity_poly.entity_id
_entity_poly.type
_entity_poly.pdbx_seq_one_letter_code
_entity_poly.pdbx_strand_id
1 'polypeptide(L)'
;MDERMVKVKTKGFRALKGKSDFSHRFGGERWKTPVCPNCKTHIHLLLTFDLLDENLSELSNEKSMELPLISCLNCSSYWSPQQFKLNVVEHNVSIITMEDEEHWIAEEEDIVVYPLPEVAMKLIELQKKDNPDPNDDHAMDLAFNAFGSEYICRVLDNPLIPLESTETNCPSCASEMRYVATICSEDYGSEGLIYEELVFRLGEAYLNFYFCKECLIVRTSMQST
;
A
#
# COMPACT_ATOMS: atom_id res chain seq x y z
N MET A 1 0.82 25.35 -31.83
CA MET A 1 0.86 23.87 -31.85
C MET A 1 0.74 23.47 -30.40
N ASP A 2 -0.46 23.08 -29.99
CA ASP A 2 -0.82 22.76 -28.62
C ASP A 2 -0.58 21.25 -28.43
N GLU A 3 0.60 20.88 -27.92
CA GLU A 3 0.90 19.52 -27.47
C GLU A 3 0.13 19.26 -26.18
N ARG A 4 -1.17 18.98 -26.32
CA ARG A 4 -1.91 18.28 -25.27
C ARG A 4 -1.30 16.89 -25.18
N MET A 5 -0.36 16.73 -24.25
CA MET A 5 0.08 15.43 -23.76
C MET A 5 -1.19 14.64 -23.41
N VAL A 6 -1.54 13.69 -24.25
CA VAL A 6 -2.51 12.66 -23.91
C VAL A 6 -1.85 11.89 -22.77
N LYS A 7 -2.15 12.25 -21.51
CA LYS A 7 -1.86 11.40 -20.37
C LYS A 7 -2.58 10.09 -20.68
N VAL A 8 -1.82 9.07 -21.07
CA VAL A 8 -2.35 7.70 -21.17
C VAL A 8 -2.92 7.40 -19.80
N LYS A 9 -4.23 7.25 -19.71
CA LYS A 9 -4.91 6.95 -18.46
C LYS A 9 -4.45 5.55 -18.05
N THR A 10 -3.57 5.49 -17.07
CA THR A 10 -3.11 4.23 -16.48
C THR A 10 -4.30 3.57 -15.80
N LYS A 11 -4.54 2.31 -16.12
CA LYS A 11 -5.61 1.53 -15.50
C LYS A 11 -5.27 1.31 -14.03
N GLY A 12 -6.26 1.49 -13.16
CA GLY A 12 -6.14 1.14 -11.75
C GLY A 12 -6.91 -0.14 -11.43
N PHE A 13 -6.59 -0.74 -10.29
CA PHE A 13 -7.14 -2.01 -9.86
C PHE A 13 -7.54 -1.98 -8.38
N ARG A 14 -8.52 -2.80 -8.02
CA ARG A 14 -8.78 -3.24 -6.64
C ARG A 14 -7.99 -4.50 -6.38
N ALA A 15 -7.35 -4.62 -5.22
CA ALA A 15 -6.86 -5.91 -4.74
C ALA A 15 -7.92 -6.57 -3.85
N LEU A 16 -8.31 -7.79 -4.21
CA LEU A 16 -9.37 -8.55 -3.55
C LEU A 16 -8.89 -9.94 -3.17
N LYS A 17 -9.42 -10.49 -2.07
CA LYS A 17 -9.25 -11.90 -1.71
C LYS A 17 -9.65 -12.80 -2.89
N GLY A 18 -8.77 -13.72 -3.26
CA GLY A 18 -9.03 -14.68 -4.33
C GLY A 18 -7.78 -15.09 -5.09
N LYS A 19 -7.88 -16.19 -5.83
CA LYS A 19 -6.81 -16.68 -6.70
C LYS A 19 -6.85 -15.98 -8.06
N SER A 20 -5.68 -15.80 -8.65
CA SER A 20 -5.48 -15.47 -10.07
C SER A 20 -4.29 -16.28 -10.62
N ASP A 21 -3.94 -16.04 -11.88
CA ASP A 21 -2.75 -16.64 -12.51
C ASP A 21 -1.43 -16.07 -11.96
N PHE A 22 -1.52 -14.96 -11.20
CA PHE A 22 -0.39 -14.26 -10.60
C PHE A 22 -0.39 -14.43 -9.09
N SER A 23 0.80 -14.40 -8.49
CA SER A 23 1.00 -14.76 -7.09
C SER A 23 0.94 -13.56 -6.14
N HIS A 24 -0.08 -12.70 -6.29
CA HIS A 24 -0.31 -11.59 -5.37
C HIS A 24 -0.79 -12.11 -4.01
N ARG A 25 -0.30 -11.50 -2.92
CA ARG A 25 -0.62 -11.96 -1.55
C ARG A 25 -0.79 -10.80 -0.58
N PHE A 26 -1.71 -10.95 0.36
CA PHE A 26 -1.74 -10.18 1.60
C PHE A 26 -0.97 -10.94 2.68
N GLY A 27 -0.24 -10.23 3.54
CA GLY A 27 0.47 -10.85 4.65
C GLY A 27 1.56 -11.83 4.25
N GLY A 28 1.79 -12.81 5.13
CA GLY A 28 2.78 -13.87 4.98
C GLY A 28 4.19 -13.47 5.41
N GLU A 29 5.12 -14.41 5.22
CA GLU A 29 6.51 -14.29 5.69
C GLU A 29 7.54 -14.38 4.56
N ARG A 30 7.08 -14.28 3.31
CA ARG A 30 7.96 -14.46 2.15
C ARG A 30 9.06 -13.40 2.13
N TRP A 31 8.77 -12.16 2.54
CA TRP A 31 9.76 -11.11 2.73
C TRP A 31 10.11 -10.96 4.21
N LYS A 32 11.41 -11.04 4.53
CA LYS A 32 11.89 -10.79 5.89
C LYS A 32 11.86 -9.29 6.16
N THR A 33 10.92 -8.86 6.98
CA THR A 33 10.76 -7.46 7.39
C THR A 33 11.66 -7.11 8.59
N PRO A 34 12.18 -5.88 8.68
CA PRO A 34 13.04 -5.47 9.78
C PRO A 34 12.23 -5.25 11.06
N VAL A 35 12.93 -5.15 12.19
CA VAL A 35 12.35 -4.77 13.48
C VAL A 35 12.20 -3.26 13.55
N CYS A 36 11.03 -2.77 13.96
CA CYS A 36 10.76 -1.36 14.18
C CYS A 36 11.63 -0.83 15.35
N PRO A 37 12.37 0.28 15.18
CA PRO A 37 13.15 0.91 16.23
C PRO A 37 12.29 1.51 17.35
N ASN A 38 10.99 1.81 17.14
CA ASN A 38 10.10 2.28 18.20
C ASN A 38 9.49 1.09 18.98
N CYS A 39 8.46 0.43 18.44
CA CYS A 39 7.74 -0.64 19.16
C CYS A 39 8.49 -1.97 19.34
N LYS A 40 9.67 -2.14 18.72
CA LYS A 40 10.47 -3.38 18.79
C LYS A 40 9.80 -4.64 18.25
N THR A 41 8.68 -4.51 17.52
CA THR A 41 8.07 -5.60 16.75
C THR A 41 8.54 -5.57 15.30
N HIS A 42 8.40 -6.67 14.58
CA HIS A 42 8.64 -6.65 13.15
C HIS A 42 7.64 -5.74 12.43
N ILE A 43 8.11 -5.09 11.37
CA ILE A 43 7.28 -4.29 10.46
C ILE A 43 6.36 -5.24 9.69
N HIS A 44 5.10 -4.86 9.47
CA HIS A 44 4.13 -5.72 8.80
C HIS A 44 4.35 -5.73 7.29
N LEU A 45 4.32 -6.93 6.71
CA LEU A 45 4.14 -7.13 5.28
C LEU A 45 2.64 -7.09 4.99
N LEU A 46 2.17 -6.05 4.31
CA LEU A 46 0.75 -5.85 4.05
C LEU A 46 0.34 -6.55 2.76
N LEU A 47 1.01 -6.23 1.66
CA LEU A 47 0.76 -6.84 0.35
C LEU A 47 2.09 -7.16 -0.33
N THR A 48 2.11 -8.21 -1.14
CA THR A 48 3.19 -8.49 -2.09
C THR A 48 2.55 -8.63 -3.46
N PHE A 49 2.93 -7.74 -4.39
CA PHE A 49 2.51 -7.84 -5.77
C PHE A 49 3.49 -8.68 -6.58
N ASP A 50 2.95 -9.53 -7.44
CA ASP A 50 3.69 -10.25 -8.47
C ASP A 50 3.90 -9.31 -9.68
N LEU A 51 5.14 -8.92 -9.93
CA LEU A 51 5.51 -8.00 -11.01
C LEU A 51 5.59 -8.69 -12.38
N LEU A 52 5.33 -10.00 -12.45
CA LEU A 52 5.08 -10.70 -13.71
C LEU A 52 3.65 -10.46 -14.23
N ASP A 53 2.76 -9.89 -13.40
CA ASP A 53 1.44 -9.43 -13.84
C ASP A 53 1.58 -8.25 -14.80
N GLU A 54 1.17 -8.44 -16.06
CA GLU A 54 1.23 -7.42 -17.11
C GLU A 54 0.43 -6.16 -16.75
N ASN A 55 -0.60 -6.28 -15.89
CA ASN A 55 -1.34 -5.15 -15.35
C ASN A 55 -0.47 -4.21 -14.50
N LEU A 56 0.65 -4.70 -13.97
CA LEU A 56 1.63 -3.96 -13.17
C LEU A 56 2.93 -3.68 -13.94
N SER A 57 2.91 -3.79 -15.27
CA SER A 57 4.10 -3.60 -16.13
C SER A 57 4.81 -2.26 -15.91
N GLU A 58 4.11 -1.20 -15.50
CA GLU A 58 4.72 0.09 -15.16
C GLU A 58 5.59 0.09 -13.89
N LEU A 59 5.35 -0.86 -12.98
CA LEU A 59 6.12 -1.08 -11.76
C LEU A 59 7.24 -2.09 -11.98
N SER A 60 7.10 -2.94 -13.01
CA SER A 60 8.07 -3.98 -13.34
C SER A 60 9.44 -3.42 -13.70
N ASN A 61 10.47 -4.17 -13.33
CA ASN A 61 11.84 -3.97 -13.77
C ASN A 61 12.54 -5.32 -13.88
N GLU A 62 13.71 -5.36 -14.50
CA GLU A 62 14.50 -6.60 -14.62
C GLU A 62 15.14 -7.05 -13.30
N LYS A 63 15.02 -6.25 -12.23
CA LYS A 63 15.69 -6.45 -10.94
C LYS A 63 14.81 -7.20 -9.93
N SER A 64 13.49 -7.12 -10.02
CA SER A 64 12.56 -7.71 -9.05
C SER A 64 11.36 -8.34 -9.74
N MET A 65 10.99 -9.54 -9.27
CA MET A 65 9.75 -10.21 -9.66
C MET A 65 8.60 -9.92 -8.70
N GLU A 66 8.89 -9.34 -7.53
CA GLU A 66 7.88 -9.03 -6.52
C GLU A 66 8.06 -7.62 -5.95
N LEU A 67 6.96 -7.04 -5.47
CA LEU A 67 6.96 -5.75 -4.77
C LEU A 67 6.24 -5.88 -3.43
N PRO A 68 6.96 -5.97 -2.30
CA PRO A 68 6.36 -5.92 -0.98
C PRO A 68 5.98 -4.49 -0.60
N LEU A 69 4.77 -4.34 -0.05
CA LEU A 69 4.26 -3.14 0.59
C LEU A 69 4.23 -3.36 2.10
N ILE A 70 4.91 -2.48 2.81
CA ILE A 70 5.24 -2.67 4.23
C ILE A 70 5.04 -1.39 5.03
N SER A 71 4.61 -1.54 6.27
CA SER A 71 4.46 -0.44 7.22
C SER A 71 4.55 -0.98 8.64
N CYS A 72 5.10 -0.20 9.56
CA CYS A 72 4.80 -0.46 10.97
C CYS A 72 3.31 -0.13 11.20
N LEU A 73 2.59 -0.93 11.98
CA LEU A 73 1.19 -0.65 12.32
C LEU A 73 0.95 -0.54 13.84
N ASN A 74 1.95 -0.87 14.65
CA ASN A 74 1.80 -0.98 16.11
C ASN A 74 2.38 0.23 16.86
N CYS A 75 2.70 1.33 16.17
CA CYS A 75 3.25 2.53 16.80
C CYS A 75 3.16 3.77 15.91
N SER A 76 3.37 4.95 16.48
CA SER A 76 3.31 6.24 15.79
C SER A 76 4.28 6.43 14.62
N SER A 77 5.28 5.56 14.46
CA SER A 77 6.20 5.62 13.31
C SER A 77 5.50 5.58 11.94
N TYR A 78 4.26 5.07 11.86
CA TYR A 78 3.53 5.07 10.59
C TYR A 78 2.85 6.41 10.27
N TRP A 79 2.79 7.33 11.23
CA TRP A 79 2.27 8.68 11.02
C TRP A 79 3.24 9.52 10.18
N SER A 80 4.54 9.22 10.25
CA SER A 80 5.57 9.83 9.42
C SER A 80 5.93 8.98 8.19
N PRO A 81 6.53 9.57 7.15
CA PRO A 81 7.03 8.83 6.00
C PRO A 81 8.06 7.77 6.41
N GLN A 82 7.87 6.55 5.89
CA GLN A 82 8.77 5.42 6.09
C GLN A 82 9.44 5.09 4.76
N GLN A 83 10.75 4.81 4.76
CA GLN A 83 11.50 4.43 3.57
C GLN A 83 12.28 3.14 3.80
N PHE A 84 12.16 2.25 2.83
CA PHE A 84 12.68 0.90 2.92
C PHE A 84 13.44 0.51 1.66
N LYS A 85 14.58 -0.15 1.84
CA LYS A 85 15.37 -0.73 0.75
C LYS A 85 15.04 -2.20 0.62
N LEU A 86 14.74 -2.64 -0.60
CA LEU A 86 14.52 -4.06 -0.89
C LEU A 86 15.84 -4.73 -1.29
N ASN A 87 16.11 -5.90 -0.70
CA ASN A 87 17.12 -6.84 -1.18
C ASN A 87 16.42 -8.05 -1.81
N VAL A 88 16.34 -8.03 -3.13
CA VAL A 88 15.67 -9.07 -3.94
C VAL A 88 16.38 -10.42 -3.92
N VAL A 89 17.70 -10.43 -3.68
CA VAL A 89 18.50 -11.67 -3.65
C VAL A 89 18.28 -12.42 -2.34
N GLU A 90 18.28 -11.68 -1.23
CA GLU A 90 18.11 -12.26 0.11
C GLU A 90 16.64 -12.28 0.58
N HIS A 91 15.73 -11.71 -0.20
CA HIS A 91 14.31 -11.60 0.09
C HIS A 91 14.04 -10.91 1.44
N ASN A 92 14.76 -9.81 1.69
CA ASN A 92 14.65 -9.04 2.92
C ASN A 92 14.53 -7.53 2.65
N VAL A 93 14.15 -6.82 3.70
CA VAL A 93 13.98 -5.38 3.67
C VAL A 93 14.83 -4.74 4.78
N SER A 94 15.51 -3.63 4.48
CA SER A 94 16.14 -2.77 5.47
C SER A 94 15.49 -1.39 5.55
N ILE A 95 15.52 -0.79 6.75
CA ILE A 95 15.03 0.56 7.00
C ILE A 95 16.08 1.55 6.47
N ILE A 96 15.65 2.52 5.65
CA ILE A 96 16.46 3.68 5.27
C ILE A 96 16.16 4.81 6.25
N THR A 97 14.89 5.19 6.37
CA THR A 97 14.40 6.17 7.33
C THR A 97 13.06 5.74 7.88
N MET A 98 12.87 6.00 9.16
CA MET A 98 11.59 5.88 9.83
C MET A 98 11.64 6.79 11.05
N GLU A 99 11.00 7.93 10.92
CA GLU A 99 10.96 8.95 11.97
C GLU A 99 9.76 8.72 12.86
N ASP A 100 9.91 9.12 14.12
CA ASP A 100 8.90 8.93 15.14
C ASP A 100 9.17 9.92 16.27
N GLU A 101 8.40 11.00 16.29
CA GLU A 101 8.52 12.04 17.32
C GLU A 101 7.67 11.72 18.56
N GLU A 102 6.60 10.95 18.37
CA GLU A 102 5.57 10.71 19.37
C GLU A 102 5.91 9.54 20.30
N HIS A 103 6.73 8.58 19.83
CA HIS A 103 7.11 7.38 20.59
C HIS A 103 5.92 6.59 21.16
N TRP A 104 4.75 6.75 20.56
CA TRP A 104 3.52 6.07 20.95
C TRP A 104 3.57 4.63 20.42
N ILE A 105 3.17 3.68 21.25
CA ILE A 105 3.09 2.26 20.94
C ILE A 105 1.67 1.81 21.24
N ALA A 106 1.09 1.00 20.35
CA ALA A 106 -0.25 0.45 20.53
C ALA A 106 -0.36 -0.35 21.83
N GLU A 107 -1.52 -0.25 22.47
CA GLU A 107 -1.84 -1.04 23.65
C GLU A 107 -2.03 -2.52 23.26
N GLU A 108 -1.91 -3.44 24.22
CA GLU A 108 -1.93 -4.89 23.97
C GLU A 108 -3.18 -5.35 23.19
N GLU A 109 -4.31 -4.70 23.43
CA GLU A 109 -5.60 -4.99 22.79
C GLU A 109 -5.67 -4.50 21.32
N ASP A 110 -4.84 -3.52 20.96
CA ASP A 110 -4.80 -2.89 19.63
C ASP A 110 -3.59 -3.34 18.78
N ILE A 111 -2.72 -4.20 19.32
CA ILE A 111 -1.57 -4.71 18.59
C ILE A 111 -2.05 -5.54 17.40
N VAL A 112 -1.68 -5.11 16.20
CA VAL A 112 -1.81 -5.91 15.00
C VAL A 112 -0.83 -7.07 15.06
N VAL A 113 -1.33 -8.28 14.82
CA VAL A 113 -0.54 -9.51 14.88
C VAL A 113 0.54 -9.54 13.80
N TYR A 114 1.69 -10.12 14.16
CA TYR A 114 2.78 -10.40 13.24
C TYR A 114 3.15 -11.89 13.27
N PRO A 115 3.34 -12.54 12.10
CA PRO A 115 3.04 -12.02 10.77
C PRO A 115 1.54 -11.84 10.53
N LEU A 116 1.17 -11.02 9.55
CA LEU A 116 -0.20 -11.00 9.04
C LEU A 116 -0.50 -12.33 8.30
N PRO A 117 -1.74 -12.84 8.36
CA PRO A 117 -2.12 -14.09 7.69
C PRO A 117 -1.87 -14.00 6.19
N GLU A 118 -1.37 -15.09 5.61
CA GLU A 118 -1.14 -15.14 4.18
C GLU A 118 -2.45 -15.43 3.42
N VAL A 119 -2.86 -14.51 2.55
CA VAL A 119 -4.08 -14.65 1.75
C VAL A 119 -3.77 -14.37 0.28
N ALA A 120 -4.22 -15.26 -0.61
CA ALA A 120 -4.11 -15.03 -2.05
C ALA A 120 -4.98 -13.84 -2.47
N MET A 121 -4.40 -12.95 -3.28
CA MET A 121 -5.06 -11.76 -3.79
C MET A 121 -5.15 -11.81 -5.31
N LYS A 122 -6.19 -11.19 -5.86
CA LYS A 122 -6.35 -10.95 -7.30
C LYS A 122 -6.59 -9.48 -7.56
N LEU A 123 -6.16 -9.01 -8.73
CA LEU A 123 -6.42 -7.67 -9.20
C LEU A 123 -7.66 -7.65 -10.10
N ILE A 124 -8.59 -6.73 -9.83
CA ILE A 124 -9.75 -6.47 -10.68
C ILE A 124 -9.75 -5.00 -11.06
N GLU A 125 -9.95 -4.67 -12.34
CA GLU A 125 -9.96 -3.28 -12.83
C GLU A 125 -10.95 -2.42 -12.04
N LEU A 126 -10.54 -1.19 -11.70
CA LEU A 126 -11.40 -0.21 -11.04
C LEU A 126 -12.64 0.06 -11.90
N GLN A 127 -13.79 0.10 -11.26
CA GLN A 127 -15.06 0.42 -11.87
C GLN A 127 -15.26 1.94 -11.93
N LYS A 128 -16.24 2.38 -12.73
CA LYS A 128 -16.59 3.81 -12.79
C LYS A 128 -16.93 4.38 -11.40
N LYS A 129 -17.58 3.59 -10.53
CA LYS A 129 -17.92 4.00 -9.15
C LYS A 129 -16.70 4.21 -8.26
N ASP A 130 -15.55 3.62 -8.60
CA ASP A 130 -14.32 3.80 -7.84
C ASP A 130 -13.57 5.08 -8.21
N ASN A 131 -13.87 5.63 -9.39
CA ASN A 131 -13.26 6.84 -9.92
C ASN A 131 -14.36 7.91 -10.09
N PRO A 132 -14.95 8.40 -8.98
CA PRO A 132 -16.01 9.40 -9.01
C PRO A 132 -15.51 10.74 -9.57
N ASP A 133 -16.44 11.57 -10.02
CA ASP A 133 -16.15 12.99 -10.25
C ASP A 133 -15.98 13.66 -8.88
N PRO A 134 -14.85 14.35 -8.61
CA PRO A 134 -14.64 15.01 -7.33
C PRO A 134 -15.64 16.14 -7.02
N ASN A 135 -16.44 16.58 -8.01
CA ASN A 135 -17.51 17.55 -7.81
C ASN A 135 -18.89 16.91 -7.57
N ASP A 136 -18.98 15.57 -7.53
CA ASP A 136 -20.20 14.82 -7.24
C ASP A 136 -20.08 14.17 -5.86
N ASP A 137 -20.54 14.88 -4.82
CA ASP A 137 -20.49 14.45 -3.42
C ASP A 137 -21.10 13.06 -3.23
N HIS A 138 -22.21 12.75 -3.91
CA HIS A 138 -22.86 11.45 -3.79
C HIS A 138 -21.99 10.33 -4.37
N ALA A 139 -21.36 10.57 -5.52
CA ALA A 139 -20.44 9.61 -6.11
C ALA A 139 -19.18 9.42 -5.25
N MET A 140 -18.67 10.51 -4.65
CA MET A 140 -17.55 10.45 -3.71
C MET A 140 -17.89 9.60 -2.49
N ASP A 141 -19.05 9.83 -1.86
CA ASP A 141 -19.51 9.05 -0.71
C ASP A 141 -19.62 7.56 -1.04
N LEU A 142 -20.15 7.21 -2.22
CA LEU A 142 -20.24 5.82 -2.66
C LEU A 142 -18.86 5.18 -2.85
N ALA A 143 -17.89 5.94 -3.37
CA ALA A 143 -16.52 5.46 -3.56
C ALA A 143 -15.79 5.26 -2.23
N PHE A 144 -15.96 6.19 -1.28
CA PHE A 144 -15.43 6.06 0.08
C PHE A 144 -16.05 4.87 0.81
N ASN A 145 -17.37 4.72 0.77
CA ASN A 145 -18.03 3.58 1.38
C ASN A 145 -17.54 2.26 0.80
N ALA A 146 -17.36 2.16 -0.53
CA ALA A 146 -16.82 0.95 -1.14
C ALA A 146 -15.37 0.65 -0.72
N PHE A 147 -14.56 1.68 -0.46
CA PHE A 147 -13.17 1.56 -0.05
C PHE A 147 -13.06 1.35 1.47
N GLY A 148 -13.02 0.08 1.87
CA GLY A 148 -13.11 -0.37 3.26
C GLY A 148 -14.26 -1.38 3.46
N SER A 149 -15.24 -1.41 2.56
CA SER A 149 -16.37 -2.36 2.63
C SER A 149 -16.42 -3.40 1.51
N GLU A 150 -15.90 -3.08 0.34
CA GLU A 150 -15.82 -4.02 -0.80
C GLU A 150 -14.38 -4.44 -1.08
N TYR A 151 -13.42 -3.57 -0.78
CA TYR A 151 -11.99 -3.76 -0.96
C TYR A 151 -11.22 -2.80 -0.07
N ILE A 152 -10.00 -3.16 0.30
CA ILE A 152 -9.13 -2.35 1.18
C ILE A 152 -7.88 -1.83 0.49
N CYS A 153 -7.66 -2.18 -0.79
CA CYS A 153 -6.49 -1.72 -1.53
C CYS A 153 -6.82 -1.31 -2.97
N ARG A 154 -6.35 -0.11 -3.34
CA ARG A 154 -6.36 0.44 -4.69
C ARG A 154 -4.94 0.44 -5.22
N VAL A 155 -4.73 -0.03 -6.44
CA VAL A 155 -3.41 -0.20 -7.06
C VAL A 155 -3.38 0.59 -8.36
N LEU A 156 -2.30 1.34 -8.59
CA LEU A 156 -2.13 2.28 -9.70
C LEU A 156 -3.27 3.31 -9.79
N ASP A 157 -3.37 4.00 -10.93
CA ASP A 157 -4.24 5.18 -11.14
C ASP A 157 -4.04 6.23 -10.02
N ASN A 158 -4.94 7.20 -9.93
CA ASN A 158 -4.90 8.15 -8.82
C ASN A 158 -5.47 7.51 -7.54
N PRO A 159 -4.92 7.87 -6.37
CA PRO A 159 -5.56 7.57 -5.09
C PRO A 159 -6.94 8.21 -5.02
N LEU A 160 -7.84 7.64 -4.19
CA LEU A 160 -9.20 8.15 -4.03
C LEU A 160 -9.19 9.56 -3.43
N ILE A 161 -8.28 9.82 -2.50
CA ILE A 161 -8.04 11.12 -1.91
C ILE A 161 -6.78 11.70 -2.56
N PRO A 162 -6.80 12.97 -3.04
CA PRO A 162 -5.59 13.63 -3.48
C PRO A 162 -4.52 13.64 -2.38
N LEU A 163 -3.29 13.31 -2.76
CA LEU A 163 -2.15 13.25 -1.87
C LEU A 163 -1.71 14.68 -1.50
N GLU A 164 -1.61 14.97 -0.20
CA GLU A 164 -1.21 16.30 0.28
C GLU A 164 0.30 16.57 0.09
N SER A 165 1.14 15.53 0.09
CA SER A 165 2.60 15.71 0.04
C SER A 165 3.15 15.67 -1.39
N THR A 166 4.03 16.61 -1.71
CA THR A 166 4.71 16.73 -3.02
C THR A 166 6.08 16.05 -3.07
N GLU A 167 6.66 15.62 -1.95
CA GLU A 167 8.01 15.05 -1.93
C GLU A 167 7.97 13.53 -2.11
N THR A 168 7.82 13.12 -3.37
CA THR A 168 7.85 11.72 -3.80
C THR A 168 9.21 11.32 -4.37
N ASN A 169 10.27 12.11 -4.17
CA ASN A 169 11.57 11.80 -4.76
C ASN A 169 12.29 10.68 -4.01
N CYS A 170 12.95 9.81 -4.75
CA CYS A 170 13.78 8.75 -4.21
C CYS A 170 14.98 9.35 -3.46
N PRO A 171 15.23 8.95 -2.19
CA PRO A 171 16.35 9.49 -1.41
C PRO A 171 17.73 9.14 -2.00
N SER A 172 17.80 8.12 -2.86
CA SER A 172 19.06 7.63 -3.44
C SER A 172 19.39 8.23 -4.81
N CYS A 173 18.39 8.41 -5.69
CA CYS A 173 18.63 8.89 -7.06
C CYS A 173 17.91 10.21 -7.39
N ALA A 174 17.19 10.79 -6.43
CA ALA A 174 16.38 12.00 -6.57
C ALA A 174 15.30 11.97 -7.66
N SER A 175 15.08 10.83 -8.34
CA SER A 175 14.00 10.67 -9.31
C SER A 175 12.66 10.54 -8.61
N GLU A 176 11.59 11.02 -9.23
CA GLU A 176 10.23 10.85 -8.75
C GLU A 176 9.91 9.35 -8.58
N MET A 177 9.38 8.98 -7.41
CA MET A 177 8.91 7.63 -7.12
C MET A 177 7.51 7.45 -7.67
N ARG A 178 7.25 6.27 -8.24
CA ARG A 178 5.95 5.94 -8.81
C ARG A 178 4.97 5.59 -7.69
N TYR A 179 3.79 6.20 -7.66
CA TYR A 179 2.69 5.73 -6.83
C TYR A 179 2.32 4.30 -7.20
N VAL A 180 2.15 3.45 -6.18
CA VAL A 180 1.86 2.02 -6.33
C VAL A 180 0.44 1.72 -5.89
N ALA A 181 0.10 2.09 -4.67
CA ALA A 181 -1.16 1.70 -4.07
C ALA A 181 -1.55 2.57 -2.88
N THR A 182 -2.84 2.56 -2.55
CA THR A 182 -3.38 3.03 -1.28
C THR A 182 -4.02 1.84 -0.57
N ILE A 183 -3.75 1.68 0.73
CA ILE A 183 -4.40 0.71 1.60
C ILE A 183 -5.16 1.47 2.68
N CYS A 184 -6.43 1.12 2.89
CA CYS A 184 -7.22 1.55 4.04
C CYS A 184 -7.56 0.35 4.93
N SER A 185 -8.22 0.60 6.06
CA SER A 185 -8.80 -0.46 6.88
C SER A 185 -10.11 -0.99 6.36
N GLU A 186 -10.52 -2.14 6.89
CA GLU A 186 -11.92 -2.56 6.85
C GLU A 186 -12.77 -1.55 7.65
N ASP A 187 -13.98 -1.26 7.15
CA ASP A 187 -14.94 -0.46 7.91
C ASP A 187 -15.52 -1.25 9.10
N TYR A 188 -16.21 -0.58 10.01
CA TYR A 188 -16.79 -1.26 11.19
C TYR A 188 -17.87 -2.29 10.85
N GLY A 189 -18.49 -2.20 9.67
CA GLY A 189 -19.55 -3.09 9.23
C GLY A 189 -19.07 -4.28 8.39
N SER A 190 -17.78 -4.29 8.05
CA SER A 190 -17.15 -5.25 7.16
C SER A 190 -16.08 -6.00 7.93
N GLU A 191 -16.29 -7.30 8.10
CA GLU A 191 -15.32 -8.18 8.73
C GLU A 191 -14.95 -9.27 7.74
N GLY A 192 -13.65 -9.55 7.61
CA GLY A 192 -13.16 -10.68 6.82
C GLY A 192 -13.09 -10.43 5.31
N LEU A 193 -13.02 -9.17 4.85
CA LEU A 193 -12.72 -8.84 3.44
C LEU A 193 -11.39 -9.43 3.02
N ILE A 194 -10.42 -9.41 3.92
CA ILE A 194 -9.10 -10.00 3.72
C ILE A 194 -9.05 -11.40 4.32
N TYR A 195 -9.35 -11.52 5.62
CA TYR A 195 -9.22 -12.77 6.38
C TYR A 195 -10.22 -12.79 7.53
N GLU A 196 -11.04 -13.84 7.61
CA GLU A 196 -12.22 -13.90 8.52
C GLU A 196 -11.85 -13.82 10.01
N GLU A 197 -10.65 -14.24 10.40
CA GLU A 197 -10.18 -14.23 11.79
C GLU A 197 -9.27 -13.03 12.10
N LEU A 198 -9.15 -12.07 11.18
CA LEU A 198 -8.37 -10.85 11.37
C LEU A 198 -9.29 -9.65 11.17
N VAL A 199 -9.41 -8.83 12.21
CA VAL A 199 -10.02 -7.50 12.10
C VAL A 199 -8.92 -6.53 11.67
N PHE A 200 -8.87 -6.16 10.39
CA PHE A 200 -7.82 -5.27 9.88
C PHE A 200 -8.25 -3.80 9.97
N ARG A 201 -7.94 -3.16 11.10
CA ARG A 201 -8.31 -1.77 11.40
C ARG A 201 -7.10 -0.86 11.57
N LEU A 202 -7.15 0.30 10.91
CA LEU A 202 -6.12 1.34 10.90
C LEU A 202 -6.72 2.71 11.25
N GLY A 203 -7.98 2.75 11.71
CA GLY A 203 -8.73 3.98 11.91
C GLY A 203 -9.02 4.70 10.59
N GLU A 204 -8.94 6.04 10.60
CA GLU A 204 -9.18 6.90 9.42
C GLU A 204 -7.91 7.08 8.57
N ALA A 205 -6.98 6.12 8.64
CA ALA A 205 -5.69 6.20 7.96
C ALA A 205 -5.70 5.52 6.58
N TYR A 206 -5.10 6.21 5.62
CA TYR A 206 -4.81 5.74 4.28
C TYR A 206 -3.29 5.66 4.10
N LEU A 207 -2.80 4.44 3.88
CA LEU A 207 -1.38 4.20 3.64
C LEU A 207 -1.10 4.23 2.15
N ASN A 208 -0.34 5.23 1.73
CA ASN A 208 0.07 5.45 0.35
C ASN A 208 1.47 4.90 0.12
N PHE A 209 1.64 4.11 -0.93
CA PHE A 209 2.90 3.44 -1.26
C PHE A 209 3.48 3.98 -2.55
N TYR A 210 4.79 4.18 -2.55
CA TYR A 210 5.56 4.63 -3.72
C TYR A 210 6.78 3.74 -3.91
N PHE A 211 7.20 3.57 -5.16
CA PHE A 211 8.31 2.71 -5.53
C PHE A 211 9.28 3.40 -6.47
N CYS A 212 10.56 3.37 -6.09
CA CYS A 212 11.66 3.66 -6.99
C CYS A 212 12.17 2.34 -7.57
N LYS A 213 11.81 2.05 -8.83
CA LYS A 213 12.26 0.83 -9.51
C LYS A 213 13.77 0.76 -9.72
N GLU A 214 14.45 1.90 -9.83
CA GLU A 214 15.90 1.91 -10.06
C GLU A 214 16.68 1.57 -8.81
N CYS A 215 16.27 2.15 -7.68
CA CYS A 215 16.91 1.96 -6.40
C CYS A 215 16.28 0.84 -5.58
N LEU A 216 15.18 0.24 -6.01
CA LEU A 216 14.41 -0.74 -5.22
C LEU A 216 14.07 -0.21 -3.82
N ILE A 217 13.52 1.01 -3.79
CA ILE A 217 13.13 1.68 -2.55
C ILE A 217 11.61 1.79 -2.52
N VAL A 218 11.00 1.36 -1.42
CA VAL A 218 9.58 1.56 -1.12
C VAL A 218 9.45 2.69 -0.12
N ARG A 219 8.55 3.62 -0.39
CA ARG A 219 8.15 4.67 0.55
C ARG A 219 6.70 4.46 0.93
N THR A 220 6.41 4.55 2.22
CA THR A 220 5.05 4.51 2.77
C THR A 220 4.78 5.85 3.43
N SER A 221 3.63 6.46 3.14
CA SER A 221 3.17 7.70 3.79
C SER A 221 1.73 7.51 4.25
N MET A 222 1.41 7.98 5.46
CA MET A 222 0.03 8.00 5.95
C MET A 222 -0.64 9.32 5.59
N GLN A 223 -1.93 9.25 5.26
CA GLN A 223 -2.83 10.38 5.16
C GLN A 223 -4.07 10.05 6.00
N SER A 224 -4.52 10.99 6.82
CA SER A 224 -5.81 10.91 7.51
C SER A 224 -6.82 11.81 6.79
N THR A 225 -8.10 11.44 6.81
CA THR A 225 -9.22 12.31 6.39
C THR A 225 -9.76 13.13 7.54
#